data_AF-A0A4Z0QUZ7-F1
#
_entry.id   AF-A0A4Z0QUZ7-F1
#
_cell.length_a   1.000
_cell.length_b   1.000
_cell.length_c   1.000
_cell.angle_alpha   90.00
_cell.angle_beta   90.00
_cell.angle_gamma   90.00
#
_symmetry.space_group_name_H-M   'P 1'
#
loop_
_entity.id
_entity.type
_entity.pdbx_description
1 polymer ?
#
loop_
_entity_poly.entity_id
_entity_poly.type
_entity_poly.pdbx_seq_one_letter_code
_entity_poly.pdbx_strand_id
1 'polypeptide(L)'
;MIMRRKDEGFTLIELMIVIAVIGILAVVLMPKMTGLKTGAKITGVQTNAVSVQAYVVSGMDKWINKNLSDAAITTAISAQFSGDNALKNPLSGLTTHSTDIVAASTLLTQTNSSGVAQTPAITGTVAKTDALQILSAAPTATPYTAGAGTVVVVVSSPATNGIQIIGYDDKGNVVDSALKVNP
;
A
#
# COMPACT_ATOMS: atom_id res chain seq x y z
N MET A 1 18.37 -48.66 -44.66
CA MET A 1 19.35 -47.57 -44.90
C MET A 1 18.85 -46.35 -44.13
N ILE A 2 19.53 -45.92 -43.07
CA ILE A 2 19.12 -44.78 -42.24
C ILE A 2 19.99 -43.58 -42.64
N MET A 3 19.36 -42.56 -43.24
CA MET A 3 20.02 -41.30 -43.57
C MET A 3 20.21 -40.47 -42.30
N ARG A 4 21.46 -40.21 -41.92
CA ARG A 4 21.79 -39.24 -40.86
C ARG A 4 21.60 -37.82 -41.40
N ARG A 5 20.74 -37.04 -40.77
CA ARG A 5 20.62 -35.60 -41.02
C ARG A 5 21.86 -34.91 -40.44
N LYS A 6 22.40 -33.92 -41.16
CA LYS A 6 23.46 -33.05 -40.65
C LYS A 6 22.80 -32.04 -39.71
N ASP A 7 23.21 -32.04 -38.45
CA ASP A 7 22.87 -30.97 -37.53
C ASP A 7 23.73 -29.75 -37.89
N GLU A 8 23.07 -28.69 -38.35
CA GLU A 8 23.71 -27.41 -38.66
C GLU A 8 24.07 -26.71 -37.34
N GLY A 9 25.37 -26.54 -37.08
CA GLY A 9 25.86 -25.87 -35.88
C GLY A 9 25.68 -24.35 -35.97
N PHE A 10 25.34 -23.73 -34.84
CA PHE A 10 25.23 -22.27 -34.70
C PHE A 10 26.60 -21.62 -34.92
N THR A 11 26.66 -20.57 -35.72
CA THR A 11 27.91 -19.86 -36.01
C THR A 11 28.29 -18.94 -34.85
N LEU A 12 29.60 -18.77 -34.61
CA LEU A 12 30.08 -17.81 -33.60
C LEU A 12 29.62 -16.38 -33.92
N ILE A 13 29.49 -16.03 -35.19
CA ILE A 13 29.05 -14.70 -35.61
C ILE A 13 27.56 -14.46 -35.31
N GLU A 14 26.70 -15.48 -35.43
CA GLU A 14 25.30 -15.37 -35.01
C GLU A 14 25.21 -15.07 -33.52
N LEU A 15 26.03 -15.73 -32.70
CA LEU A 15 26.02 -15.49 -31.25
C LEU A 15 26.52 -14.08 -30.92
N MET A 16 27.57 -13.61 -31.60
CA MET A 16 28.11 -12.26 -31.44
C MET A 16 27.08 -11.16 -31.77
N ILE A 17 26.34 -11.31 -32.87
CA ILE A 17 25.32 -10.34 -33.26
C ILE A 17 24.16 -10.35 -32.25
N VAL A 18 23.75 -11.52 -31.76
CA VAL A 18 22.66 -11.65 -30.79
C VAL A 18 22.99 -10.91 -29.48
N ILE A 19 24.18 -11.11 -28.92
CA ILE A 19 24.57 -10.41 -27.68
C ILE A 19 24.72 -8.90 -27.91
N ALA A 20 25.15 -8.48 -29.10
CA ALA A 20 25.24 -7.06 -29.47
C ALA A 20 23.85 -6.41 -29.51
N VAL A 21 22.87 -7.07 -30.14
CA VAL A 21 21.48 -6.58 -30.22
C VAL A 21 20.82 -6.56 -28.83
N ILE A 22 20.97 -7.63 -28.04
CA ILE A 22 20.44 -7.68 -26.66
C ILE A 22 21.07 -6.57 -25.80
N GLY A 23 22.37 -6.31 -25.96
CA GLY A 23 23.08 -5.23 -25.26
C GLY A 23 22.50 -3.84 -25.56
N ILE A 24 22.22 -3.55 -26.84
CA ILE A 24 21.60 -2.27 -27.25
C ILE A 24 20.18 -2.13 -26.66
N LEU A 25 19.36 -3.19 -26.74
CA LEU A 25 18.00 -3.17 -26.20
C LEU A 25 17.99 -2.98 -24.69
N ALA A 26 18.90 -3.62 -23.96
CA ALA A 26 18.99 -3.50 -22.51
C ALA A 26 19.25 -2.05 -22.06
N VAL A 27 20.17 -1.34 -22.72
CA VAL A 27 20.51 0.06 -22.40
C VAL A 27 19.31 0.99 -22.59
N VAL A 28 18.56 0.84 -23.68
CA VAL A 28 17.39 1.68 -23.98
C VAL A 28 16.21 1.38 -23.04
N LEU A 29 16.06 0.14 -22.59
CA LEU A 29 14.93 -0.30 -21.76
C LEU A 29 15.10 0.02 -20.26
N MET A 30 16.32 0.03 -19.74
CA MET A 30 16.59 0.26 -18.31
C MET A 30 15.93 1.52 -17.68
N PRO A 31 16.05 2.74 -18.25
CA PRO A 31 15.57 3.95 -17.58
C PRO A 31 14.04 4.01 -17.44
N LYS A 32 13.28 3.38 -18.34
CA LYS A 32 11.80 3.40 -18.31
C LYS A 32 11.24 2.57 -17.16
N MET A 33 12.00 1.58 -16.70
CA MET A 33 11.54 0.61 -15.71
C MET A 33 11.42 1.18 -14.29
N THR A 34 12.12 2.27 -13.96
CA THR A 34 12.08 2.90 -12.62
C THR A 34 10.83 3.74 -12.43
N GLY A 35 10.48 4.60 -13.39
CA GLY A 35 9.29 5.45 -13.35
C GLY A 35 7.98 4.66 -13.34
N LEU A 36 7.91 3.55 -14.11
CA LEU A 36 6.74 2.66 -14.11
C LEU A 36 6.47 2.03 -12.74
N LYS A 37 7.53 1.69 -11.99
CA LYS A 37 7.39 1.14 -10.63
C LYS A 37 6.83 2.19 -9.66
N THR A 38 7.26 3.43 -9.74
CA THR A 38 6.73 4.51 -8.88
C THR A 38 5.28 4.84 -9.24
N GLY A 39 4.94 4.93 -10.52
CA GLY A 39 3.55 5.15 -10.97
C GLY A 39 2.61 4.03 -10.49
N ALA A 40 3.01 2.76 -10.67
CA ALA A 40 2.23 1.62 -10.19
C ALA A 40 2.00 1.64 -8.67
N LYS A 41 3.01 2.06 -7.89
CA LYS A 41 2.88 2.20 -6.43
C LYS A 41 1.83 3.25 -6.07
N ILE A 42 1.90 4.43 -6.69
CA ILE A 42 0.95 5.53 -6.46
C ILE A 42 -0.47 5.09 -6.83
N THR A 43 -0.67 4.44 -7.98
CA THR A 43 -1.97 3.87 -8.37
C THR A 43 -2.46 2.81 -7.40
N GLY A 44 -1.56 2.01 -6.81
CA GLY A 44 -1.92 1.08 -5.75
C GLY A 44 -2.46 1.77 -4.50
N VAL A 45 -1.85 2.88 -4.07
CA VAL A 45 -2.31 3.67 -2.92
C VAL A 45 -3.68 4.29 -3.21
N GLN A 46 -3.87 4.83 -4.42
CA GLN A 46 -5.16 5.38 -4.85
C GLN A 46 -6.26 4.32 -4.86
N THR A 47 -5.97 3.12 -5.37
CA THR A 47 -6.92 2.00 -5.35
C THR A 47 -7.33 1.64 -3.92
N ASN A 48 -6.35 1.51 -3.01
CA ASN A 48 -6.63 1.26 -1.60
C ASN A 48 -7.49 2.37 -0.98
N ALA A 49 -7.20 3.65 -1.28
CA ALA A 49 -7.96 4.77 -0.76
C ALA A 49 -9.42 4.75 -1.23
N VAL A 50 -9.67 4.41 -2.50
CA VAL A 50 -11.03 4.24 -3.04
C VAL A 50 -11.76 3.07 -2.38
N SER A 51 -11.08 1.94 -2.13
CA SER A 51 -11.70 0.82 -1.40
C SER A 51 -12.10 1.20 0.02
N VAL A 52 -11.25 1.94 0.73
CA VAL A 52 -11.54 2.47 2.06
C VAL A 52 -12.71 3.45 2.01
N GLN A 53 -12.71 4.36 1.03
CA GLN A 53 -13.78 5.34 0.85
C GLN A 53 -15.13 4.67 0.59
N ALA A 54 -15.19 3.69 -0.30
CA ALA A 54 -16.42 2.96 -0.60
C ALA A 54 -17.02 2.32 0.66
N TYR A 55 -16.17 1.71 1.50
CA TYR A 55 -16.61 1.14 2.77
C TYR A 55 -17.11 2.21 3.75
N VAL A 56 -16.34 3.28 3.94
CA VAL A 56 -16.68 4.39 4.84
C VAL A 56 -18.01 5.03 4.45
N VAL A 57 -18.23 5.32 3.16
CA VAL A 57 -19.48 5.86 2.64
C VAL A 57 -20.65 4.90 2.89
N SER A 58 -20.46 3.59 2.65
CA SER A 58 -21.52 2.59 2.88
C SER A 58 -21.92 2.40 4.34
N GLY A 59 -21.01 2.74 5.28
CA GLY A 59 -21.22 2.64 6.72
C GLY A 59 -21.78 3.92 7.34
N MET A 60 -21.58 5.07 6.70
CA MET A 60 -21.80 6.40 7.28
C MET A 60 -23.22 6.58 7.85
N ASP A 61 -24.26 6.33 7.05
CA ASP A 61 -25.66 6.45 7.49
C ASP A 61 -25.95 5.60 8.72
N LYS A 62 -25.42 4.38 8.75
CA LYS A 62 -25.62 3.45 9.87
C LYS A 62 -24.91 3.95 11.13
N TRP A 63 -23.71 4.50 10.99
CA TRP A 63 -22.92 5.02 12.10
C TRP A 63 -23.56 6.25 12.74
N ILE A 64 -24.09 7.16 11.91
CA ILE A 64 -24.81 8.36 12.36
C ILE A 64 -26.10 7.98 13.08
N ASN A 65 -26.95 7.15 12.46
CA ASN A 65 -28.24 6.76 13.05
C ASN A 65 -28.11 6.00 14.36
N LYS A 66 -26.99 5.30 14.57
CA LYS A 66 -26.67 4.58 15.80
C LYS A 66 -25.81 5.39 16.77
N ASN A 67 -25.44 6.63 16.42
CA ASN A 67 -24.54 7.48 17.19
C ASN A 67 -23.28 6.73 17.65
N LEU A 68 -22.64 6.02 16.72
CA LEU A 68 -21.43 5.26 17.01
C LEU A 68 -20.31 6.21 17.47
N SER A 69 -19.53 5.76 18.44
CA SER A 69 -18.30 6.45 18.84
C SER A 69 -17.21 6.28 17.79
N ASP A 70 -16.25 7.21 17.78
CA ASP A 70 -15.05 7.17 16.92
C ASP A 70 -14.27 5.87 17.11
N ALA A 71 -14.27 5.32 18.34
CA ALA A 71 -13.68 4.03 18.64
C ALA A 71 -14.41 2.88 17.95
N ALA A 72 -15.75 2.85 17.99
CA ALA A 72 -16.53 1.82 17.33
C ALA A 72 -16.38 1.88 15.79
N ILE A 73 -16.27 3.07 15.22
CA ILE A 73 -16.02 3.27 13.78
C ILE A 73 -14.61 2.81 13.42
N THR A 74 -13.61 3.16 14.23
CA THR A 74 -12.23 2.68 14.08
C THR A 74 -12.17 1.16 14.07
N THR A 75 -12.86 0.49 14.99
CA THR A 75 -12.97 -0.97 15.03
C THR A 75 -13.70 -1.54 13.81
N ALA A 76 -14.75 -0.89 13.32
CA ALA A 76 -15.46 -1.35 12.12
C ALA A 76 -14.57 -1.30 10.87
N ILE A 77 -13.85 -0.19 10.67
CA ILE A 77 -12.93 -0.01 9.54
C ILE A 77 -11.74 -0.99 9.66
N SER A 78 -11.15 -1.14 10.84
CA SER A 78 -10.02 -2.05 11.03
C SER A 78 -10.43 -3.51 10.78
N ALA A 79 -11.58 -3.93 11.29
CA ALA A 79 -12.12 -5.28 11.07
C ALA A 79 -12.42 -5.55 9.58
N GLN A 80 -12.91 -4.54 8.85
CA GLN A 80 -13.20 -4.70 7.42
C GLN A 80 -11.96 -5.02 6.59
N PHE A 81 -10.83 -4.39 6.90
CA PHE A 81 -9.58 -4.51 6.14
C PHE A 81 -8.59 -5.47 6.80
N SER A 82 -9.10 -6.55 7.38
CA SER A 82 -8.33 -7.64 7.98
C SER A 82 -8.51 -8.96 7.21
N GLY A 83 -7.62 -9.93 7.44
CA GLY A 83 -7.71 -11.26 6.83
C GLY A 83 -7.67 -11.22 5.30
N ASP A 84 -8.62 -11.88 4.63
CA ASP A 84 -8.70 -11.93 3.18
C ASP A 84 -8.98 -10.56 2.53
N ASN A 85 -9.54 -9.63 3.29
CA ASN A 85 -9.84 -8.26 2.84
C ASN A 85 -8.71 -7.27 3.11
N ALA A 86 -7.55 -7.74 3.57
CA ALA A 86 -6.46 -6.86 3.95
C ALA A 86 -5.87 -6.11 2.74
N LEU A 87 -5.75 -4.79 2.89
CA LEU A 87 -5.09 -3.93 1.91
C LEU A 87 -3.61 -4.29 1.85
N LYS A 88 -2.98 -4.10 0.69
CA LYS A 88 -1.51 -4.25 0.55
C LYS A 88 -0.88 -2.89 0.38
N ASN A 89 0.14 -2.59 1.17
CA ASN A 89 0.98 -1.42 0.96
C ASN A 89 1.79 -1.63 -0.34
N PRO A 90 1.64 -0.78 -1.37
CA PRO A 90 2.34 -0.97 -2.65
C PRO A 90 3.86 -0.77 -2.56
N LEU A 91 4.35 -0.11 -1.52
CA LEU A 91 5.77 0.12 -1.28
C LEU A 91 6.44 -1.10 -0.62
N SER A 92 5.80 -1.70 0.38
CA SER A 92 6.38 -2.78 1.19
C SER A 92 5.82 -4.18 0.92
N GLY A 93 4.65 -4.26 0.27
CA GLY A 93 3.92 -5.51 0.05
C GLY A 93 3.20 -6.05 1.28
N LEU A 94 3.24 -5.32 2.40
CA LEU A 94 2.71 -5.77 3.68
C LEU A 94 1.23 -5.43 3.81
N THR A 95 0.51 -6.23 4.60
CA THR A 95 -0.94 -6.10 4.80
C THR A 95 -1.33 -5.58 6.18
N THR A 96 -0.36 -5.05 6.92
CA THR A 96 -0.56 -4.58 8.29
C THR A 96 -1.44 -3.34 8.30
N HIS A 97 -2.29 -3.24 9.32
CA HIS A 97 -2.98 -2.01 9.67
C HIS A 97 -2.58 -1.55 11.07
N SER A 98 -2.71 -0.27 11.37
CA SER A 98 -2.50 0.27 12.72
C SER A 98 -3.61 1.23 13.11
N THR A 99 -3.85 1.37 14.41
CA THR A 99 -4.87 2.28 14.97
C THR A 99 -4.28 3.08 16.14
N ASP A 100 -4.65 4.34 16.26
CA ASP A 100 -4.22 5.20 17.38
C ASP A 100 -4.80 4.82 18.76
N ILE A 101 -5.88 4.02 18.79
CA ILE A 101 -6.56 3.66 20.03
C ILE A 101 -5.75 2.60 20.79
N VAL A 102 -4.76 3.07 21.55
CA VAL A 102 -3.98 2.28 22.49
C VAL A 102 -4.65 2.33 23.87
N ALA A 103 -5.65 1.48 24.09
CA ALA A 103 -5.95 0.99 25.44
C ALA A 103 -5.18 -0.33 25.61
N ALA A 104 -3.97 -0.24 26.16
CA ALA A 104 -3.01 -1.31 26.42
C ALA A 104 -2.29 -1.92 25.19
N SER A 105 -1.00 -1.57 25.09
CA SER A 105 0.11 -2.38 24.55
C SER A 105 -0.27 -3.79 24.09
N THR A 106 -0.51 -3.97 22.80
CA THR A 106 -0.31 -5.26 22.14
C THR A 106 0.61 -5.04 20.96
N LEU A 107 1.75 -5.73 20.99
CA LEU A 107 2.73 -5.80 19.91
C LEU A 107 2.04 -5.82 18.55
N LEU A 108 2.42 -4.90 17.65
CA LEU A 108 2.05 -4.94 16.24
C LEU A 108 2.52 -6.29 15.66
N THR A 109 1.60 -7.23 15.42
CA THR A 109 1.91 -8.45 14.69
C THR A 109 2.06 -8.09 13.21
N GLN A 110 3.31 -8.00 12.76
CA GLN A 110 3.64 -7.74 11.37
C GLN A 110 3.70 -9.10 10.64
N THR A 111 2.71 -9.36 9.78
CA THR A 111 2.67 -10.56 8.94
C THR A 111 3.07 -10.19 7.52
N ASN A 112 4.20 -10.71 7.05
CA ASN A 112 4.56 -10.64 5.62
C ASN A 112 3.70 -11.64 4.83
N SER A 113 3.57 -11.50 3.50
CA SER A 113 2.84 -12.44 2.63
C SER A 113 3.38 -13.89 2.63
N SER A 114 4.38 -14.19 3.45
CA SER A 114 4.93 -15.53 3.70
C SER A 114 4.53 -16.12 5.06
N GLY A 115 3.64 -15.49 5.82
CA GLY A 115 3.13 -16.02 7.09
C GLY A 115 4.11 -15.98 8.27
N VAL A 116 5.21 -15.22 8.15
CA VAL A 116 6.21 -15.06 9.21
C VAL A 116 5.89 -13.80 10.01
N ALA A 117 5.69 -13.95 11.32
CA ALA A 117 5.56 -12.85 12.26
C ALA A 117 6.92 -12.16 12.45
N GLN A 118 7.03 -10.87 12.14
CA GLN A 118 8.18 -10.06 12.53
C GLN A 118 7.97 -9.51 13.95
N THR A 119 9.01 -9.60 14.79
CA THR A 119 9.04 -8.96 16.11
C THR A 119 9.09 -7.44 15.96
N PRO A 120 8.30 -6.67 16.73
CA PRO A 120 8.27 -5.22 16.59
C PRO A 120 9.57 -4.60 17.13
N ALA A 121 10.35 -4.00 16.24
CA ALA A 121 11.46 -3.14 16.65
C ALA A 121 10.90 -1.78 17.10
N ILE A 122 10.87 -1.54 18.42
CA ILE A 122 10.57 -0.22 18.99
C ILE A 122 11.87 0.59 19.01
N THR A 123 12.23 1.24 17.90
CA THR A 123 13.23 2.33 17.86
C THR A 123 13.09 3.09 16.54
N GLY A 124 12.47 4.29 16.58
CA GLY A 124 12.79 5.45 15.73
C GLY A 124 12.79 5.34 14.20
N THR A 125 12.50 4.20 13.59
CA THR A 125 12.32 4.02 12.15
C THR A 125 10.87 3.65 11.95
N VAL A 126 10.04 4.64 11.64
CA VAL A 126 8.62 4.37 11.44
C VAL A 126 8.49 3.44 10.24
N ALA A 127 7.97 2.26 10.54
CA ALA A 127 7.95 1.13 9.63
C ALA A 127 7.11 1.53 8.41
N LYS A 128 7.77 1.64 7.25
CA LYS A 128 7.16 1.78 5.92
C LYS A 128 6.37 0.51 5.59
N THR A 129 5.34 0.22 6.37
CA THR A 129 4.84 -1.15 6.53
C THR A 129 3.33 -1.18 6.40
N ASP A 130 2.61 -0.25 7.03
CA ASP A 130 1.16 -0.36 7.07
C ASP A 130 0.53 -0.05 5.71
N ALA A 131 -0.45 -0.86 5.31
CA ALA A 131 -1.33 -0.57 4.19
C ALA A 131 -2.44 0.41 4.58
N LEU A 132 -2.79 0.45 5.87
CA LEU A 132 -3.84 1.28 6.43
C LEU A 132 -3.44 1.77 7.83
N GLN A 133 -3.61 3.05 8.11
CA GLN A 133 -3.51 3.60 9.45
C GLN A 133 -4.80 4.33 9.79
N ILE A 134 -5.39 4.05 10.95
CA ILE A 134 -6.63 4.69 11.40
C ILE A 134 -6.31 5.54 12.62
N LEU A 135 -6.26 6.84 12.39
CA LEU A 135 -5.82 7.83 13.36
C LEU A 135 -7.00 8.66 13.88
N SER A 136 -6.82 9.20 15.08
CA SER A 136 -7.75 10.16 15.69
C SER A 136 -7.48 11.59 15.23
N ALA A 137 -6.32 11.85 14.62
CA ALA A 137 -5.94 13.13 14.05
C ALA A 137 -5.05 12.94 12.81
N ALA A 138 -5.13 13.88 11.87
CA ALA A 138 -4.24 13.88 10.70
C ALA A 138 -2.77 14.09 11.14
N PRO A 139 -1.81 13.38 10.52
CA PRO A 139 -0.40 13.65 10.75
C PRO A 139 -0.05 15.10 10.41
N THR A 140 0.76 15.75 11.27
CA THR A 140 1.20 17.14 11.06
C THR A 140 2.57 17.25 10.39
N ALA A 141 3.31 16.13 10.27
CA ALA A 141 4.60 16.10 9.62
C ALA A 141 4.46 16.16 8.10
N THR A 142 5.26 17.03 7.45
CA THR A 142 5.33 17.16 5.99
C THR A 142 6.78 17.07 5.52
N PRO A 143 7.19 16.01 4.80
CA PRO A 143 6.40 14.83 4.44
C PRO A 143 6.18 13.87 5.61
N TYR A 144 5.05 13.16 5.61
CA TYR A 144 4.73 12.10 6.56
C TYR A 144 5.40 10.79 6.11
N THR A 145 6.72 10.69 6.29
CA THR A 145 7.54 9.53 5.85
C THR A 145 7.16 8.22 6.54
N ALA A 146 6.55 8.30 7.71
CA ALA A 146 5.93 7.19 8.44
C ALA A 146 4.79 6.52 7.67
N GLY A 147 4.05 7.29 6.87
CA GLY A 147 2.94 6.79 6.07
C GLY A 147 3.29 6.46 4.63
N ALA A 148 4.57 6.31 4.28
CA ALA A 148 4.94 6.09 2.88
C ALA A 148 4.23 4.86 2.28
N GLY A 149 3.46 5.07 1.21
CA GLY A 149 2.65 4.03 0.56
C GLY A 149 1.40 3.59 1.33
N THR A 150 0.97 4.34 2.35
CA THR A 150 -0.18 4.00 3.19
C THR A 150 -1.42 4.81 2.86
N VAL A 151 -2.58 4.29 3.25
CA VAL A 151 -3.82 5.06 3.37
C VAL A 151 -4.04 5.39 4.84
N VAL A 152 -4.15 6.67 5.16
CA VAL A 152 -4.51 7.15 6.50
C VAL A 152 -5.99 7.49 6.51
N VAL A 153 -6.72 6.93 7.45
CA VAL A 153 -8.10 7.30 7.78
C VAL A 153 -8.08 8.08 9.08
N VAL A 154 -8.55 9.32 9.04
CA VAL A 154 -8.76 10.11 10.26
C VAL A 154 -10.22 9.98 10.64
N VAL A 155 -10.49 9.28 11.73
CA VAL A 155 -11.83 9.17 12.29
C VAL A 155 -12.00 10.30 13.30
N SER A 156 -12.85 11.25 12.94
CA SER A 156 -13.38 12.26 13.86
C SER A 156 -14.88 12.11 13.95
N SER A 157 -15.48 12.53 15.08
CA SER A 157 -16.92 12.49 15.33
C SER A 157 -17.73 12.69 14.04
N PRO A 158 -18.43 11.64 13.55
CA PRO A 158 -19.08 11.68 12.25
C PRO A 158 -20.19 12.73 12.21
N ALA A 159 -20.74 13.12 13.37
CA ALA A 159 -21.77 14.14 13.48
C ALA A 159 -21.27 15.58 13.29
N THR A 160 -19.96 15.84 13.33
CA THR A 160 -19.42 17.22 13.33
C THR A 160 -18.29 17.46 12.33
N ASN A 161 -17.38 16.49 12.13
CA ASN A 161 -16.18 16.68 11.32
C ASN A 161 -15.97 15.63 10.20
N GLY A 162 -16.83 14.60 10.13
CA GLY A 162 -16.75 13.54 9.12
C GLY A 162 -15.50 12.66 9.26
N ILE A 163 -15.25 11.81 8.26
CA ILE A 163 -14.09 10.93 8.18
C ILE A 163 -13.19 11.40 7.03
N GLN A 164 -11.89 11.52 7.26
CA GLN A 164 -10.93 11.93 6.23
C GLN A 164 -10.10 10.73 5.78
N ILE A 165 -9.82 10.64 4.48
CA ILE A 165 -9.04 9.56 3.88
C ILE A 165 -7.92 10.20 3.07
N ILE A 166 -6.67 9.84 3.37
CA ILE A 166 -5.47 10.47 2.83
C ILE A 166 -4.52 9.38 2.34
N GLY A 167 -4.20 9.37 1.05
CA GLY A 167 -3.18 8.49 0.49
C GLY A 167 -1.81 9.17 0.48
N TYR A 168 -0.76 8.44 0.84
CA TYR A 168 0.62 8.93 0.86
C TYR A 168 1.52 8.20 -0.14
N ASP A 169 2.36 8.94 -0.85
CA ASP A 169 3.31 8.42 -1.84
C ASP A 169 4.52 7.75 -1.16
N ASP A 170 5.50 7.31 -1.94
CA ASP A 170 6.71 6.65 -1.42
C ASP A 170 7.64 7.58 -0.60
N LYS A 171 7.39 8.88 -0.63
CA LYS A 171 8.12 9.92 0.10
C LYS A 171 7.33 10.46 1.29
N GLY A 172 6.07 10.07 1.45
CA GLY A 172 5.18 10.60 2.49
C GLY A 172 4.50 11.92 2.11
N ASN A 173 4.45 12.26 0.82
CA ASN A 173 3.61 13.35 0.33
C ASN A 173 2.20 12.84 0.07
N VAL A 174 1.24 13.74 0.19
CA VAL A 174 -0.15 13.45 -0.14
C VAL A 174 -0.30 13.22 -1.64
N VAL A 175 -0.88 12.07 -2.03
CA VAL A 175 -1.07 11.64 -3.43
C VAL A 175 -2.27 12.34 -4.07
N ASP A 176 -3.30 12.61 -3.29
CA ASP A 176 -4.50 13.34 -3.70
C ASP A 176 -5.06 14.10 -2.49
N SER A 177 -5.78 15.19 -2.74
CA SER A 177 -6.41 15.99 -1.68
C SER A 177 -7.21 15.06 -0.74
N ALA A 178 -7.03 15.25 0.57
CA ALA A 178 -7.70 14.45 1.58
C ALA A 178 -9.20 14.34 1.26
N LEU A 179 -9.66 13.11 0.98
CA LEU A 179 -11.06 12.84 0.68
C LEU A 179 -11.83 12.94 1.97
N LYS A 180 -12.77 13.88 2.05
CA LYS A 180 -13.63 14.06 3.22
C LYS A 180 -14.97 13.39 2.96
N VAL A 181 -15.32 12.43 3.81
CA VAL A 181 -16.65 11.83 3.86
C VAL A 181 -17.41 12.51 4.98
N ASN A 182 -18.31 13.41 4.61
CA ASN A 182 -19.18 14.10 5.54
C ASN A 182 -20.48 13.31 5.75
N PRO A 183 -21.15 13.50 6.91
CA PRO A 183 -22.50 12.98 7.14
C PRO A 183 -23.52 13.50 6.13
#